data_AF-A0A925ZZI4-F1
#
_entry.id   AF-A0A925ZZI4-F1
#
_cell.length_a   1.000
_cell.length_b   1.000
_cell.length_c   1.000
_cell.angle_alpha   90.00
_cell.angle_beta   90.00
_cell.angle_gamma   90.00
#
_symmetry.space_group_name_H-M   'P 1'
#
loop_
_entity.id
_entity.type
_entity.pdbx_description
1 polymer ?
#
loop_
_entity_poly.entity_id
_entity_poly.type
_entity_poly.pdbx_seq_one_letter_code
_entity_poly.pdbx_strand_id
1 'polypeptide(L)' 'VTIIGIFILRRTRPDTPRPNRAHGYPVIPLLYVVLASAFCVVLLVSPATARDSGMGLLLVALGVPAYFLFGKRFAGPK' A
#
# COMPACT_ATOMS: atom_id res chain seq x y z
N VAL A 1 3.15 -0.31 -1.18
CA VAL A 1 2.47 -0.53 -2.49
C VAL A 1 1.77 0.73 -3.04
N THR A 2 1.62 1.81 -2.26
CA THR A 2 1.00 3.10 -2.69
C THR A 2 1.58 3.67 -3.99
N ILE A 3 2.88 3.53 -4.23
CA ILE A 3 3.56 4.01 -5.45
C ILE A 3 3.07 3.31 -6.72
N ILE A 4 2.63 2.04 -6.64
CA ILE A 4 2.00 1.34 -7.77
C ILE A 4 0.74 2.09 -8.25
N GLY A 5 0.03 2.75 -7.33
CA GLY A 5 -1.11 3.59 -7.63
C GLY A 5 -0.81 4.71 -8.64
N ILE A 6 0.43 5.21 -8.70
CA ILE A 6 0.83 6.22 -9.70
C ILE A 6 0.82 5.63 -11.12
N PHE A 7 1.23 4.38 -11.28
CA PHE A 7 1.19 3.67 -12.56
C PHE A 7 -0.25 3.39 -12.99
N ILE A 8 -1.08 2.96 -12.04
CA ILE A 8 -2.51 2.73 -12.29
C ILE A 8 -3.20 4.04 -12.68
N LEU A 9 -2.99 5.12 -11.91
CA LEU A 9 -3.60 6.41 -12.16
C LEU A 9 -3.15 7.03 -13.50
N ARG A 10 -1.95 6.71 -13.97
CA ARG A 10 -1.48 7.06 -15.31
C ARG A 10 -2.23 6.35 -16.43
N ARG A 11 -2.67 5.11 -16.22
CA ARG A 11 -3.54 4.42 -17.16
C ARG A 11 -5.00 4.85 -17.05
N THR A 12 -5.52 5.04 -15.84
CA THR A 12 -6.96 5.30 -15.64
C THR A 12 -7.33 6.77 -15.80
N ARG A 13 -6.40 7.71 -15.56
CA ARG A 13 -6.63 9.16 -15.68
C ARG A 13 -5.44 9.83 -16.38
N PRO A 14 -5.28 9.63 -17.70
CA PRO A 14 -4.16 10.20 -18.45
C PRO A 14 -4.25 11.74 -18.53
N ASP A 15 -5.46 12.30 -18.76
CA ASP A 15 -5.68 13.71 -19.09
C ASP A 15 -5.76 14.67 -17.89
N THR A 16 -5.68 14.13 -16.67
CA THR A 16 -5.70 14.98 -15.47
C THR A 16 -4.45 15.86 -15.44
N PRO A 17 -4.57 17.18 -15.17
CA PRO A 17 -3.41 18.05 -15.05
C PRO A 17 -2.47 17.53 -13.96
N ARG A 18 -1.17 17.47 -14.26
CA ARG A 18 -0.12 16.96 -13.36
C ARG A 18 0.84 18.10 -12.99
N PRO A 19 0.52 18.92 -11.97
CA PRO A 19 1.33 20.08 -11.59
C PRO A 19 2.76 19.69 -11.18
N ASN A 20 2.92 18.54 -10.52
CA ASN A 20 4.22 17.98 -10.14
C ASN A 20 4.40 16.59 -10.76
N ARG A 21 5.28 16.49 -11.75
CA ARG A 21 5.67 15.19 -12.32
C ARG A 21 6.70 14.54 -11.41
N ALA A 22 6.51 13.27 -11.08
CA ALA A 22 7.54 12.48 -10.41
C ALA A 22 8.81 12.48 -11.28
N HIS A 23 9.87 13.15 -10.81
CA HIS A 23 11.16 13.16 -11.47
C HIS A 23 11.70 11.71 -11.58
N GLY A 24 12.30 11.38 -12.71
CA GLY A 24 12.81 10.03 -12.97
C GLY A 24 11.74 8.94 -13.08
N TYR A 25 10.46 9.29 -13.29
CA TYR A 25 9.43 8.33 -13.70
C TYR A 25 9.77 7.75 -15.08
N PRO A 26 9.69 6.42 -15.30
CA PRO A 26 9.17 5.38 -14.39
C PRO A 26 10.21 4.69 -13.50
N VAL A 27 11.49 4.97 -13.70
CA VAL A 27 12.62 4.22 -13.09
C VAL A 27 12.65 4.36 -11.57
N ILE A 28 12.61 5.58 -11.04
CA ILE A 28 12.68 5.83 -9.59
C ILE A 28 11.50 5.17 -8.84
N PRO A 29 10.24 5.35 -9.28
CA PRO A 29 9.11 4.67 -8.66
C PRO A 29 9.20 3.14 -8.72
N LEU A 30 9.69 2.57 -9.83
CA LEU A 30 9.82 1.13 -9.97
C LEU A 30 10.88 0.58 -9.01
N LEU A 31 12.03 1.24 -8.94
CA LEU A 31 13.12 0.91 -8.02
C LEU A 31 12.62 0.94 -6.58
N TYR A 32 11.88 1.98 -6.18
CA TYR A 32 11.27 2.05 -4.85
C TYR A 32 10.36 0.86 -4.55
N VAL A 33 9.49 0.46 -5.49
CA VAL A 33 8.57 -0.67 -5.28
C VAL A 33 9.35 -1.96 -5.05
N VAL A 34 10.43 -2.19 -5.81
CA VAL A 34 11.29 -3.37 -5.65
C VAL A 34 12.00 -3.36 -4.30
N LEU A 35 12.66 -2.27 -3.93
CA LEU A 35 13.38 -2.18 -2.64
C LEU A 35 12.43 -2.27 -1.45
N ALA A 36 11.30 -1.56 -1.48
CA ALA A 36 10.35 -1.59 -0.38
C ALA A 36 9.71 -2.98 -0.21
N SER A 37 9.38 -3.67 -1.31
CA SER A 37 8.86 -5.04 -1.25
C SER A 37 9.90 -6.02 -0.74
N ALA A 38 11.15 -5.94 -1.21
CA ALA A 38 12.25 -6.73 -0.68
C ALA A 38 12.45 -6.50 0.83
N PHE A 39 12.41 -5.25 1.27
CA PHE A 39 12.51 -4.90 2.70
C PHE A 39 11.38 -5.52 3.53
N CYS A 40 10.13 -5.45 3.06
CA CYS A 40 9.01 -6.12 3.71
C CYS A 40 9.23 -7.64 3.82
N VAL A 41 9.71 -8.29 2.77
CA VAL A 41 10.00 -9.73 2.78
C VAL A 41 11.09 -10.07 3.80
N VAL A 42 12.18 -9.28 3.83
CA VAL A 42 13.26 -9.47 4.81
C VAL A 42 12.70 -9.37 6.23
N LEU A 43 11.90 -8.35 6.55
CA LEU A 43 11.30 -8.20 7.89
C LEU A 43 10.40 -9.37 8.28
N LEU A 44 9.68 -9.96 7.31
CA LEU A 44 8.80 -11.11 7.52
C LEU A 44 9.57 -12.42 7.74
N VAL A 45 10.73 -12.60 7.10
CA VAL A 45 11.51 -13.84 7.15
C VAL A 45 12.58 -13.80 8.25
N SER A 46 13.10 -12.63 8.60
CA SER A 46 14.12 -12.48 9.63
C SER A 46 13.60 -12.92 11.00
N PRO A 47 14.23 -13.91 11.66
CA PRO A 47 13.69 -14.50 12.90
C PRO A 47 13.55 -13.50 14.05
N ALA A 48 14.40 -12.46 14.08
CA ALA A 48 14.33 -11.40 15.08
C ALA A 48 13.09 -10.50 14.93
N THR A 49 12.58 -10.33 13.70
CA THR A 49 11.52 -9.34 13.38
C THR A 49 10.24 -9.98 12.86
N ALA A 50 10.29 -11.28 12.52
CA ALA A 50 9.18 -12.04 11.95
C ALA A 50 7.98 -12.10 12.89
N ARG A 51 8.22 -12.21 14.21
CA ARG A 51 7.15 -12.25 15.21
C ARG A 51 6.37 -10.94 15.25
N ASP A 52 7.07 -9.81 15.38
CA ASP A 52 6.46 -8.49 15.48
C ASP A 52 5.75 -8.11 14.17
N SER A 53 6.40 -8.38 13.03
CA SER A 53 5.83 -8.16 11.70
C SER A 53 4.58 -9.02 11.46
N GLY A 54 4.61 -10.29 11.90
CA GLY A 54 3.48 -11.21 11.83
C GLY A 54 2.30 -10.78 12.70
N MET A 55 2.56 -10.31 13.93
CA MET A 55 1.51 -9.76 14.80
C MET A 55 0.89 -8.49 14.21
N GLY A 56 1.71 -7.59 13.65
CA GLY A 56 1.22 -6.41 12.95
C GLY A 56 0.33 -6.77 11.74
N LEU A 57 0.73 -7.78 10.96
CA LEU A 57 -0.06 -8.26 9.83
C LEU A 57 -1.39 -8.88 10.29
N LEU A 58 -1.39 -9.64 11.38
CA LEU A 58 -2.60 -10.21 11.98
C LEU A 58 -3.56 -9.10 12.45
N LEU A 59 -3.03 -8.05 13.08
CA LEU A 59 -3.82 -6.91 13.54
C LEU A 59 -4.48 -6.17 12.35
N VAL A 60 -3.74 -5.95 11.26
CA VAL A 60 -4.32 -5.38 10.02
C VAL A 60 -5.36 -6.31 9.42
N ALA A 61 -5.11 -7.63 9.42
CA ALA A 61 -6.07 -8.62 8.91
C ALA A 61 -7.37 -8.63 9.73
N LEU A 62 -7.31 -8.44 11.05
CA LEU A 62 -8.50 -8.26 11.92
C LEU A 62 -9.29 -6.98 11.59
N GLY A 63 -8.66 -5.98 10.96
CA GLY A 63 -9.35 -4.82 10.42
C GLY A 63 -10.37 -5.18 9.33
N VAL A 64 -10.16 -6.27 8.58
CA VAL A 64 -11.08 -6.73 7.53
C VAL A 64 -12.44 -7.20 8.10
N PRO A 65 -12.52 -8.17 9.03
CA PRO A 65 -13.79 -8.54 9.65
C PRO A 65 -14.40 -7.37 10.42
N ALA A 66 -13.59 -6.53 11.08
CA ALA A 66 -14.10 -5.33 11.74
C ALA A 66 -14.77 -4.35 10.74
N TYR A 67 -14.18 -4.15 9.55
CA TYR A 67 -14.78 -3.34 8.50
C TYR A 67 -16.13 -3.91 8.04
N PHE A 68 -16.28 -5.22 7.88
CA PHE A 68 -17.56 -5.80 7.46
C PHE A 68 -18.63 -5.79 8.57
N LEU A 69 -18.23 -5.99 9.83
CA LEU A 69 -19.14 -6.01 10.97
C LEU A 69 -19.62 -4.60 11.35
N PHE A 70 -18.73 -3.61 11.34
CA PHE A 70 -19.01 -2.25 11.80
C PHE A 70 -19.12 -1.22 10.67
N GLY A 71 -18.69 -1.53 9.44
CA GLY A 71 -18.69 -0.59 8.32
C GLY A 71 -20.08 -0.07 7.95
N LYS A 72 -21.14 -0.86 8.21
CA LYS A 72 -22.53 -0.40 8.07
C LYS A 72 -22.92 0.67 9.09
N ARG A 73 -22.21 0.79 10.22
CA ARG A 73 -22.49 1.74 11.30
C ARG A 73 -21.78 3.09 11.09
N PHE A 74 -20.75 3.12 10.23
CA PHE A 74 -20.02 4.33 9.84
C PHE A 74 -20.43 4.89 8.46
N ALA A 75 -21.39 4.25 7.78
CA ALA A 75 -22.03 4.84 6.62
C ALA A 75 -22.85 6.05 7.08
N GLY A 76 -22.26 7.24 7.02
CA GLY A 76 -22.96 8.50 7.24
C GLY A 76 -24.18 8.62 6.31
N PRO A 77 -25.20 9.41 6.69
CA PRO A 77 -26.39 9.59 5.88
C PRO A 77 -25.98 10.02 4.46
N LYS A 78 -26.58 9.35 3.46
CA LYS A 78 -26.37 9.62 2.04
C LYS A 78 -26.73 11.05 1.68
#